data_AF-A0A103XBW1-F1
#
_entry.id   AF-A0A103XBW1-F1
#
_cell.length_a   1.000
_cell.length_b   1.000
_cell.length_c   1.000
_cell.angle_alpha   90.00
_cell.angle_beta   90.00
_cell.angle_gamma   90.00
#
_symmetry.space_group_name_H-M   'P 1'
#
loop_
_entity.id
_entity.type
_entity.pdbx_description
1 polymer ?
#
loop_
_entity_poly.entity_id
_entity_poly.type
_entity_poly.pdbx_seq_one_letter_code
_entity_poly.pdbx_strand_id
1 'polypeptide(L)'
;MAGGVALGRLTEERKAWRKNHPYGWRPAITVRQLLVGIQDLLDTPNPASPAQSDLHGLFTKNLVEYKKMVRHQAKLYPARV
;
A
#
# COMPACT_ATOMS: atom_id res chain seq x y z
N MET A 1 26.47 14.89 -9.71
CA MET A 1 25.48 15.99 -9.82
C MET A 1 25.03 16.12 -11.28
N ALA A 2 24.11 15.28 -11.75
CA ALA A 2 23.50 15.43 -13.08
C ALA A 2 22.19 14.63 -13.14
N GLY A 3 21.18 15.06 -12.38
CA GLY A 3 19.80 14.69 -12.72
C GLY A 3 19.46 15.44 -14.00
N GLY A 4 19.64 14.80 -15.16
CA GLY A 4 19.42 15.43 -16.46
C GLY A 4 18.00 16.00 -16.58
N VAL A 5 17.81 16.97 -17.48
CA VAL A 5 16.55 17.68 -17.76
C VAL A 5 15.31 16.76 -17.83
N ALA A 6 15.50 15.50 -18.22
CA ALA A 6 14.47 14.45 -18.19
C ALA A 6 13.85 14.22 -16.80
N LEU A 7 14.63 14.20 -15.71
CA LEU A 7 14.11 13.96 -14.36
C LEU A 7 13.21 15.11 -13.89
N GLY A 8 13.61 16.36 -14.17
CA GLY A 8 12.79 17.54 -13.89
C GLY A 8 11.45 17.51 -14.63
N ARG A 9 11.48 17.20 -15.93
CA ARG A 9 10.26 17.06 -16.75
C ARG A 9 9.33 15.96 -16.26
N LEU A 10 9.85 14.76 -15.97
CA LEU A 10 9.06 13.66 -15.41
C LEU A 10 8.42 14.01 -14.06
N THR A 11 9.09 14.84 -13.26
CA THR A 11 8.57 15.29 -11.96
C THR A 11 7.41 16.27 -12.14
N GLU A 12 7.53 17.22 -13.07
CA GLU A 12 6.45 18.16 -13.39
C GLU A 12 5.26 17.48 -14.09
N GLU A 13 5.52 16.54 -15.01
CA GLU A 13 4.48 15.71 -15.62
C GLU A 13 3.72 14.90 -14.58
N ARG A 14 4.42 14.29 -13.60
CA ARG A 14 3.78 13.57 -12.49
C ARG A 14 2.94 14.51 -11.61
N LYS A 15 3.41 15.72 -11.32
CA LYS A 15 2.64 16.73 -10.57
C LYS A 15 1.39 17.15 -11.35
N ALA A 16 1.50 17.37 -12.65
CA ALA A 16 0.37 17.70 -13.51
C ALA A 16 -0.65 16.54 -13.57
N TRP A 17 -0.19 15.30 -13.72
CA TRP A 17 -1.04 14.11 -13.72
C TRP A 17 -1.81 13.97 -12.40
N ARG A 18 -1.16 14.23 -11.27
CA ARG A 18 -1.76 14.20 -9.91
C ARG A 18 -2.88 15.24 -9.71
N LYS A 19 -2.88 16.37 -10.43
CA LYS A 19 -3.99 17.34 -10.37
C LYS A 19 -5.31 16.74 -10.86
N ASN A 20 -5.22 15.86 -11.87
CA ASN A 20 -6.38 15.19 -12.47
C ASN A 20 -6.61 13.77 -11.89
N HIS A 21 -5.63 13.24 -11.17
CA HIS A 21 -5.66 11.93 -10.51
C HIS A 21 -5.29 12.09 -9.03
N PRO A 22 -6.20 12.68 -8.22
CA PRO A 22 -5.95 12.91 -6.80
C PRO A 22 -5.83 11.58 -6.05
N TYR A 23 -5.09 11.60 -4.95
CA TYR A 23 -5.08 10.48 -4.00
C TYR A 23 -6.46 10.33 -3.34
N GLY A 24 -6.87 9.08 -3.11
CA GLY A 24 -8.08 8.76 -2.37
C GLY A 24 -9.22 8.21 -3.23
N TRP A 25 -10.43 8.25 -2.67
CA TRP A 25 -11.62 7.67 -3.27
C TRP A 25 -12.08 8.45 -4.51
N ARG A 26 -12.52 7.72 -5.54
CA ARG A 26 -13.19 8.28 -6.73
C ARG A 26 -14.50 7.54 -6.93
N PRO A 27 -15.62 8.22 -7.26
CA PRO A 27 -16.92 7.56 -7.46
C PRO A 27 -16.94 6.46 -8.53
N ALA A 28 -16.01 6.52 -9.49
CA ALA A 28 -15.86 5.51 -10.54
C ALA A 28 -15.22 4.20 -10.06
N ILE A 29 -14.68 4.15 -8.84
CA ILE A 29 -14.10 2.93 -8.28
C ILE A 29 -15.22 1.96 -7.93
N THR A 30 -15.15 0.77 -8.52
CA THR A 30 -16.10 -0.31 -8.28
C THR A 30 -15.74 -1.10 -7.03
N VAL A 31 -16.73 -1.80 -6.46
CA VAL A 31 -16.51 -2.73 -5.34
C VAL A 31 -15.48 -3.80 -5.70
N ARG A 32 -15.48 -4.30 -6.95
CA ARG A 32 -14.47 -5.24 -7.42
C ARG A 32 -13.05 -4.67 -7.32
N GLN A 33 -12.85 -3.45 -7.79
CA GLN A 33 -11.54 -2.79 -7.74
C GLN A 33 -11.07 -2.57 -6.29
N LEU A 34 -11.99 -2.24 -5.38
CA LEU A 34 -11.69 -2.19 -3.95
C LEU A 34 -11.24 -3.53 -3.41
N LEU A 35 -12.00 -4.60 -3.67
CA LEU A 35 -11.71 -5.94 -3.14
C LEU A 35 -10.38 -6.48 -3.67
N VAL A 36 -10.09 -6.29 -4.97
CA VAL A 36 -8.79 -6.65 -5.56
C VAL A 36 -7.67 -5.83 -4.92
N GLY A 37 -7.86 -4.51 -4.75
CA GLY A 37 -6.86 -3.67 -4.09
C GLY A 37 -6.59 -4.07 -2.64
N ILE A 38 -7.61 -4.53 -1.90
CA ILE A 38 -7.44 -5.07 -0.54
C ILE A 38 -6.63 -6.37 -0.57
N GLN A 39 -6.92 -7.28 -1.51
CA GLN A 39 -6.16 -8.53 -1.67
C GLN A 39 -4.69 -8.23 -1.97
N ASP A 40 -4.42 -7.34 -2.93
CA ASP A 40 -3.06 -6.93 -3.30
C ASP A 40 -2.30 -6.33 -2.09
N LEU A 41 -2.97 -5.51 -1.27
CA LEU A 41 -2.36 -4.92 -0.07
C LEU A 41 -2.11 -5.93 1.04
N LEU A 42 -2.93 -6.98 1.15
CA LEU A 42 -2.71 -8.06 2.11
C LEU A 42 -1.53 -8.94 1.69
N ASP A 43 -1.35 -9.19 0.39
CA ASP A 43 -0.23 -9.95 -0.13
C ASP A 43 1.07 -9.14 -0.16
N THR A 44 0.97 -7.85 -0.51
CA THR A 44 2.09 -6.92 -0.66
C THR A 44 1.82 -5.62 0.12
N PRO A 45 2.20 -5.56 1.41
CA PRO A 45 2.01 -4.37 2.24
C PRO A 45 2.76 -3.16 1.68
N ASN A 46 2.20 -1.96 1.84
CA ASN A 46 2.86 -0.70 1.48
C ASN A 46 3.56 -0.05 2.69
N PRO A 47 4.89 -0.21 2.87
CA PRO A 47 5.61 0.38 4.01
C PRO A 47 5.74 1.91 3.93
N ALA A 48 5.54 2.52 2.75
CA ALA A 48 5.63 3.98 2.61
C ALA A 48 4.37 4.70 3.13
N SER A 49 3.28 3.97 3.39
CA SER A 49 2.05 4.49 3.96
C SER A 49 1.49 3.50 4.98
N PRO A 50 2.15 3.35 6.15
CA PRO A 50 1.71 2.41 7.17
C PRO A 50 0.41 2.88 7.80
N ALA A 51 -0.62 2.05 7.77
CA ALA A 51 -1.89 2.31 8.45
C ALA A 51 -1.79 2.08 9.98
N GLN A 52 -0.88 1.21 10.42
CA GLN A 52 -0.69 0.86 11.84
C GLN A 52 0.79 1.03 12.24
N SER A 53 1.04 1.90 13.23
CA SER A 53 2.38 2.26 13.71
C SER A 53 3.18 1.07 14.23
N ASP A 54 2.54 0.24 15.05
CA ASP A 54 3.23 -0.79 15.84
C ASP A 54 3.68 -1.96 14.96
N LEU A 55 2.83 -2.36 14.01
CA LEU A 55 3.15 -3.40 13.04
C LEU A 55 4.15 -2.94 11.99
N HIS A 56 4.20 -1.65 11.66
CA HIS A 56 5.18 -1.10 10.72
C HIS A 56 6.61 -1.25 11.24
N GLY A 57 6.84 -0.98 12.53
CA GLY A 57 8.14 -1.19 13.17
C GLY A 57 8.58 -2.65 13.11
N LEU A 58 7.66 -3.59 13.36
CA LEU A 58 7.94 -5.02 13.24
C LEU A 58 8.18 -5.44 11.78
N PHE A 59 7.37 -4.96 10.83
CA PHE A 59 7.50 -5.28 9.41
C PHE A 59 8.87 -4.88 8.85
N THR A 60 9.37 -3.71 9.25
CA THR A 60 10.66 -3.17 8.78
C THR A 60 11.87 -3.74 9.52
N LYS A 61 11.76 -4.04 10.82
CA LYS A 61 12.90 -4.49 11.65
C LYS A 61 12.97 -6.00 11.86
N ASN A 62 11.84 -6.69 11.94
CA ASN A 62 11.75 -8.11 12.25
C ASN A 62 10.55 -8.78 11.55
N LEU A 63 10.76 -9.13 10.28
CA LEU A 63 9.73 -9.75 9.44
C LEU A 63 9.27 -11.12 9.97
N VAL A 64 10.11 -11.82 10.74
CA VAL A 64 9.78 -13.14 11.30
C VAL A 64 8.68 -13.02 12.37
N GLU A 65 8.85 -12.10 13.32
CA GLU A 65 7.83 -11.87 14.35
C GLU A 65 6.56 -11.27 13.75
N TYR A 66 6.70 -10.36 12.77
CA TYR A 66 5.56 -9.84 12.01
C TYR A 66 4.72 -10.97 11.40
N LYS A 67 5.36 -11.91 10.67
CA LYS A 67 4.65 -13.07 10.06
C LYS A 67 4.01 -13.97 11.11
N LYS A 68 4.62 -14.13 12.29
CA LYS A 68 4.05 -14.89 13.40
C LYS A 68 2.77 -14.23 13.93
N MET A 69 2.77 -12.91 14.11
CA MET A 69 1.58 -12.16 14.51
C MET A 69 0.46 -12.23 13.46
N VAL A 70 0.79 -12.09 12.17
CA VAL A 70 -0.18 -12.25 11.07
C VAL A 70 -0.86 -13.62 11.11
N ARG A 71 -0.08 -14.69 11.29
CA ARG A 71 -0.64 -16.05 11.43
C ARG A 71 -1.49 -16.21 12.67
N HIS A 72 -1.11 -15.59 13.79
CA HIS A 72 -1.92 -15.62 15.01
C HIS A 72 -3.26 -14.90 14.80
N GLN A 73 -3.23 -13.72 14.18
CA GLN A 73 -4.42 -12.96 13.82
C GLN A 73 -5.36 -13.75 12.89
N ALA A 74 -4.82 -14.41 11.87
CA ALA A 74 -5.61 -15.21 10.92
C ALA A 74 -6.40 -16.34 11.60
N LYS A 75 -5.87 -16.91 12.71
CA LYS A 75 -6.56 -17.97 13.47
C LYS A 75 -7.84 -17.49 14.16
N LEU A 76 -7.97 -16.19 14.43
CA LEU A 76 -9.18 -15.61 15.04
C LEU A 76 -10.38 -15.58 14.07
N TYR A 77 -10.11 -15.67 12.77
CA TYR A 77 -11.12 -15.57 11.71
C TYR A 77 -11.03 -16.78 10.77
N PRO A 78 -11.36 -17.99 11.26
CA PRO A 78 -11.36 -19.17 10.41
C PRO A 78 -12.37 -19.01 9.28
N ALA A 79 -12.09 -19.64 8.14
CA ALA A 79 -13.06 -19.73 7.05
C ALA A 79 -14.34 -20.38 7.60
N ARG A 80 -15.49 -19.73 7.34
CA ARG A 80 -16.78 -20.36 7.55
C ARG A 80 -16.94 -21.42 6.47
N VAL A 81 -16.73 -22.67 6.87
CA VAL A 81 -17.01 -23.88 6.09
C VAL A 81 -18.51 -24.12 6.04
#